data_AF-A0A2D5MT99-F1
#
_entry.id   AF-A0A2D5MT99-F1
#
_cell.length_a   1.000
_cell.length_b   1.000
_cell.length_c   1.000
_cell.angle_alpha   90.00
_cell.angle_beta   90.00
_cell.angle_gamma   90.00
#
_symmetry.space_group_name_H-M   'P 1'
#
loop_
_entity.id
_entity.type
_entity.pdbx_description
1 polymer ?
#
loop_
_entity_poly.entity_id
_entity_poly.type
_entity_poly.pdbx_seq_one_letter_code
_entity_poly.pdbx_strand_id
1 'polypeptide(L)'
;MAVKKTSPFNYINAINTSKNNLMRGSNNDTIAEKEYSPFLTNRALSYFNDTIGYANEMNQRFAVDNLLQFEYLLNIVRPKKRFSKWVKKDNDRDMTLVKEYYGYNNTKAIQALSILSSHQIKIIREKLEKGGV
;
A
#
# COMPACT_ATOMS: atom_id res chain seq x y z
N MET A 1 -0.99 22.94 -24.38
CA MET A 1 -1.67 21.80 -23.73
C MET A 1 -0.97 21.52 -22.42
N ALA A 2 -1.68 21.54 -21.28
CA ALA A 2 -1.05 21.30 -19.99
C ALA A 2 -0.44 19.90 -19.95
N VAL A 3 0.85 19.80 -19.61
CA VAL A 3 1.51 18.51 -19.36
C VAL A 3 0.82 17.88 -18.17
N LYS A 4 -0.08 16.94 -18.44
CA LYS A 4 -0.85 16.23 -17.42
C LYS A 4 0.14 15.37 -16.66
N LYS A 5 0.59 15.84 -15.48
CA LYS A 5 1.52 15.14 -14.59
C LYS A 5 1.11 13.67 -14.50
N THR A 6 1.95 12.75 -14.97
CA THR A 6 1.65 11.33 -14.93
C THR A 6 1.57 10.91 -13.47
N SER A 7 0.37 10.57 -13.03
CA SER A 7 0.14 10.07 -11.69
C SER A 7 0.16 8.54 -11.75
N PRO A 8 0.73 7.84 -10.76
CA PRO A 8 0.62 6.39 -10.66
C PRO A 8 -0.84 5.89 -10.71
N PHE A 9 -1.80 6.74 -10.31
CA PHE A 9 -3.23 6.46 -10.39
C PHE A 9 -3.79 6.41 -11.82
N ASN A 10 -3.09 6.97 -12.81
CA ASN A 10 -3.49 6.86 -14.22
C ASN A 10 -3.43 5.41 -14.71
N TYR A 11 -2.41 4.64 -14.30
CA TYR A 11 -2.30 3.22 -14.64
C TYR A 11 -3.41 2.39 -14.00
N ILE A 12 -3.73 2.68 -12.74
CA ILE A 12 -4.84 2.02 -12.03
C ILE A 12 -6.18 2.33 -12.72
N ASN A 13 -6.38 3.56 -13.17
CA ASN A 13 -7.57 3.94 -13.95
C ASN A 13 -7.59 3.25 -15.32
N ALA A 14 -6.44 3.13 -15.99
CA ALA A 14 -6.34 2.39 -17.24
C ALA A 14 -6.75 0.92 -17.09
N ILE A 15 -6.27 0.27 -16.03
CA ILE A 15 -6.64 -1.11 -15.69
C ILE A 15 -8.12 -1.22 -15.31
N ASN A 16 -8.67 -0.28 -14.55
CA ASN A 16 -10.04 -0.41 -14.04
C ASN A 16 -11.12 0.06 -15.01
N THR A 17 -10.87 1.09 -15.84
CA THR A 17 -11.92 1.74 -16.62
C THR A 17 -11.55 1.96 -18.08
N SER A 18 -10.49 2.72 -18.38
CA SER A 18 -10.28 3.20 -19.76
C SER A 18 -9.77 2.15 -20.72
N LYS A 19 -9.06 1.13 -20.22
CA LYS A 19 -8.46 0.05 -21.02
C LYS A 19 -7.47 0.52 -22.10
N ASN A 20 -7.00 1.76 -21.99
CA ASN A 20 -5.98 2.30 -22.87
C ASN A 20 -4.61 1.87 -22.36
N ASN A 21 -3.78 1.32 -23.25
CA ASN A 21 -2.38 1.02 -22.94
C ASN A 21 -1.59 2.33 -22.88
N LEU A 22 -1.10 2.69 -21.69
CA LEU A 22 -0.35 3.95 -21.46
C LEU A 22 1.14 3.82 -21.77
N MET A 23 1.64 2.61 -21.96
CA MET A 23 3.06 2.33 -22.21
C MET A 23 3.36 2.02 -23.67
N ARG A 24 2.35 2.08 -24.55
CA ARG A 24 2.51 1.90 -25.99
C ARG A 24 1.86 3.03 -26.76
N GLY A 25 2.51 3.46 -27.84
CA GLY A 25 1.91 4.36 -28.83
C GLY A 25 2.05 5.84 -28.48
N SER A 26 2.97 6.19 -27.57
CA SER A 26 3.39 7.57 -27.32
C SER A 26 4.84 7.76 -27.79
N ASN A 27 5.23 9.00 -28.06
CA ASN A 27 6.65 9.31 -28.35
C ASN A 27 7.58 9.08 -27.13
N ASN A 28 7.04 8.70 -25.96
CA ASN A 28 7.72 8.63 -24.67
C ASN A 28 7.47 7.31 -23.92
N ASP A 29 7.31 6.18 -24.64
CA ASP A 29 6.99 4.88 -24.04
C ASP A 29 7.98 4.44 -22.94
N THR A 30 9.26 4.77 -23.09
CA THR A 30 10.30 4.49 -22.08
C THR A 30 10.14 5.29 -20.78
N ILE A 31 9.55 6.48 -20.86
CA ILE A 31 9.28 7.32 -19.69
C ILE A 31 8.03 6.79 -18.97
N ALA A 32 7.00 6.39 -19.72
CA ALA A 32 5.79 5.80 -19.17
C ALA A 32 6.11 4.54 -18.34
N GLU A 33 6.95 3.65 -18.85
CA GLU A 33 7.35 2.45 -18.13
C GLU A 33 8.10 2.74 -16.82
N LYS A 34 8.92 3.80 -16.79
CA LYS A 34 9.63 4.25 -15.58
C LYS A 34 8.70 4.86 -14.53
N GLU A 35 7.61 5.49 -14.95
CA GLU A 35 6.63 6.11 -14.04
C GLU A 35 5.64 5.08 -13.46
N TYR A 36 5.59 3.88 -14.01
CA TYR A 36 4.79 2.80 -13.48
C TYR A 36 5.36 2.24 -12.19
N SER A 37 4.48 2.08 -11.21
CA SER A 37 4.81 1.48 -9.93
C SER A 37 4.04 0.17 -9.77
N PRO A 38 4.73 -0.99 -9.89
CA PRO A 38 4.14 -2.29 -9.62
C PRO A 38 3.53 -2.36 -8.22
N PHE A 39 4.26 -1.87 -7.21
CA PHE A 39 3.80 -1.87 -5.82
C PHE A 39 2.49 -1.10 -5.63
N LEU A 40 2.40 0.14 -6.14
CA LEU A 40 1.18 0.95 -5.99
C LEU A 40 0.00 0.32 -6.73
N THR A 41 0.25 -0.26 -7.91
CA THR A 41 -0.77 -0.91 -8.73
C THR A 41 -1.31 -2.17 -8.04
N ASN A 42 -0.42 -3.08 -7.62
CA ASN A 42 -0.79 -4.31 -6.93
C ASN A 42 -1.51 -4.01 -5.61
N ARG A 43 -1.01 -3.03 -4.85
CA ARG A 43 -1.67 -2.57 -3.61
C ARG A 43 -3.06 -2.00 -3.87
N ALA A 44 -3.29 -1.28 -4.96
CA ALA A 44 -4.62 -0.77 -5.28
C ALA A 44 -5.58 -1.90 -5.63
N LEU A 45 -5.13 -2.89 -6.41
CA LEU A 45 -5.94 -4.04 -6.83
C LEU A 45 -6.17 -5.06 -5.71
N SER A 46 -5.31 -5.13 -4.69
CA SER A 46 -5.47 -6.07 -3.57
C SER A 46 -6.68 -5.79 -2.68
N TYR A 47 -7.26 -4.59 -2.75
CA TYR A 47 -8.44 -4.23 -1.95
C TYR A 47 -9.75 -4.86 -2.45
N PHE A 48 -9.75 -5.50 -3.63
CA PHE A 48 -10.97 -6.02 -4.23
C PHE A 48 -10.84 -7.53 -4.46
N ASN A 49 -11.85 -8.27 -4.02
CA ASN A 49 -11.89 -9.74 -4.10
C ASN A 49 -11.75 -10.26 -5.53
N ASP A 50 -12.21 -9.50 -6.53
CA ASP A 50 -12.14 -9.89 -7.94
C ASP A 50 -10.76 -9.66 -8.57
N THR A 51 -9.90 -8.85 -7.95
CA THR A 51 -8.56 -8.51 -8.48
C THR A 51 -7.39 -8.94 -7.60
N ILE A 52 -7.65 -9.40 -6.38
CA ILE A 52 -6.62 -9.83 -5.42
C ILE A 52 -5.76 -10.96 -5.97
N GLY A 53 -6.35 -11.93 -6.67
CA GLY A 53 -5.61 -13.03 -7.30
C GLY A 53 -4.62 -12.53 -8.35
N TYR A 54 -5.08 -11.66 -9.25
CA TYR A 54 -4.21 -11.09 -10.30
C TYR A 54 -3.10 -10.21 -9.72
N ALA A 55 -3.39 -9.44 -8.68
CA ALA A 55 -2.39 -8.65 -7.97
C ALA A 55 -1.33 -9.54 -7.31
N ASN A 56 -1.74 -10.66 -6.72
CA ASN A 56 -0.82 -11.62 -6.11
C ASN A 56 0.09 -12.30 -7.14
N GLU A 57 -0.45 -12.66 -8.31
CA GLU A 57 0.34 -13.22 -9.42
C GLU A 57 1.49 -12.29 -9.84
N MET A 58 1.23 -10.98 -9.95
CA MET A 58 2.27 -9.99 -10.26
C MET A 58 3.19 -9.71 -9.08
N ASN A 59 2.70 -9.86 -7.84
CA ASN A 59 3.53 -9.74 -6.66
C ASN A 59 4.56 -10.88 -6.55
N GLN A 60 4.19 -12.10 -6.94
CA GLN A 60 5.11 -13.24 -7.03
C GLN A 60 6.12 -13.07 -8.16
N ARG A 61 5.70 -12.48 -9.29
CA ARG A 61 6.52 -12.26 -10.48
C ARG A 61 7.13 -10.86 -10.53
N PHE A 62 7.64 -10.38 -9.39
CA PHE A 62 8.16 -9.01 -9.26
C PHE A 62 9.33 -8.67 -10.21
N ALA A 63 10.06 -9.68 -10.68
CA ALA A 63 11.22 -9.53 -11.56
C ALA A 63 10.84 -9.33 -13.05
N VAL A 64 9.56 -9.49 -13.41
CA VAL A 64 9.08 -9.28 -14.77
C VAL A 64 9.07 -7.79 -15.10
N ASP A 65 9.31 -7.45 -16.37
CA ASP A 65 9.30 -6.07 -16.84
C ASP A 65 7.98 -5.36 -16.53
N ASN A 66 8.07 -4.07 -16.22
CA ASN A 66 6.93 -3.22 -15.86
C ASN A 66 5.86 -3.21 -16.95
N LEU A 67 6.28 -3.18 -18.22
CA LEU A 67 5.39 -3.28 -19.37
C LEU A 67 4.55 -4.56 -19.33
N LEU A 68 5.18 -5.71 -19.14
CA LEU A 68 4.52 -7.00 -19.13
C LEU A 68 3.56 -7.12 -17.94
N GLN A 69 3.96 -6.63 -16.75
CA GLN A 69 3.08 -6.60 -15.59
C GLN A 69 1.84 -5.73 -15.83
N PHE A 70 2.03 -4.54 -16.41
CA PHE A 70 0.93 -3.63 -16.73
C PHE A 70 -0.01 -4.22 -17.77
N GLU A 71 0.53 -4.79 -18.86
CA GLU A 71 -0.27 -5.40 -19.93
C GLU A 71 -1.07 -6.60 -19.45
N TYR A 72 -0.48 -7.45 -18.60
CA TYR A 72 -1.20 -8.54 -17.97
C TYR A 72 -2.42 -8.03 -17.21
N LEU A 73 -2.24 -7.07 -16.31
CA LEU A 73 -3.32 -6.50 -15.51
C LEU A 73 -4.35 -5.74 -16.35
N LEU A 74 -3.90 -5.02 -17.38
CA LEU A 74 -4.76 -4.27 -18.30
C LEU A 74 -5.75 -5.19 -19.01
N ASN A 75 -5.28 -6.36 -19.44
CA ASN A 75 -6.05 -7.31 -20.24
C ASN A 75 -6.88 -8.28 -19.38
N ILE A 76 -6.35 -8.76 -18.25
CA ILE A 76 -7.05 -9.78 -17.44
C ILE A 76 -8.15 -9.20 -16.55
N VAL A 77 -7.95 -7.99 -16.02
CA VAL A 77 -8.91 -7.37 -15.10
C VAL A 77 -10.13 -6.89 -15.88
N ARG A 78 -11.34 -7.23 -15.45
CA ARG A 78 -12.55 -6.71 -16.12
C ARG A 78 -12.78 -5.22 -15.79
N PRO A 79 -13.22 -4.40 -16.77
CA PRO A 79 -13.54 -2.99 -16.52
C PRO A 79 -14.65 -2.87 -15.47
N LYS A 80 -14.38 -2.11 -14.39
CA LYS A 80 -15.32 -1.82 -13.32
C LYS A 80 -14.82 -0.61 -12.52
N LYS A 81 -15.74 0.23 -12.05
CA LYS A 81 -15.41 1.32 -11.11
C LYS A 81 -15.07 0.71 -9.74
N ARG A 82 -13.79 0.76 -9.37
CA ARG A 82 -13.26 0.25 -8.10
C ARG A 82 -12.78 1.43 -7.26
N PHE A 83 -13.33 1.60 -6.07
CA PHE A 83 -12.91 2.61 -5.12
C PHE A 83 -12.83 1.98 -3.73
N SER A 84 -11.70 2.17 -3.07
CA SER A 84 -11.50 1.76 -1.69
C SER A 84 -10.60 2.79 -1.00
N LYS A 85 -10.92 3.11 0.25
CA LYS A 85 -10.03 3.91 1.08
C LYS A 85 -8.88 3.02 1.51
N TRP A 86 -7.65 3.50 1.32
CA TRP A 86 -6.49 2.75 1.77
C TRP A 86 -6.50 2.62 3.28
N VAL A 87 -6.47 1.39 3.77
CA VAL A 87 -6.38 1.09 5.19
C VAL A 87 -5.01 1.57 5.66
N LYS A 88 -5.01 2.56 6.54
CA LYS A 88 -3.83 2.97 7.28
C LYS A 88 -3.78 2.09 8.53
N LYS A 89 -2.58 1.64 8.88
CA LYS A 89 -2.37 0.99 10.16
C LYS A 89 -2.74 1.99 11.26
N ASP A 90 -3.55 1.56 12.21
CA ASP A 90 -3.80 2.40 13.38
C ASP A 90 -2.48 2.50 14.17
N ASN A 91 -2.01 3.73 14.38
CA ASN A 91 -0.81 3.96 15.17
C ASN A 91 -1.24 3.93 16.63
N ASP A 92 -1.35 2.71 17.16
CA ASP A 92 -1.61 2.51 18.57
C ASP A 92 -0.41 3.04 19.37
N ARG A 93 -0.60 4.23 19.95
CA ARG A 93 0.39 4.91 20.77
C ARG A 93 0.76 4.05 21.97
N ASP A 94 -0.20 3.33 22.54
CA ASP A 94 0.02 2.47 23.70
C ASP A 94 0.84 1.24 23.31
N MET A 95 0.64 0.69 22.11
CA MET A 95 1.49 -0.37 21.57
C MET A 95 2.94 0.08 21.42
N THR A 96 3.17 1.34 21.05
CA THR A 96 4.54 1.87 20.90
C THR A 96 5.20 2.07 22.26
N LEU A 97 4.46 2.61 23.24
CA LEU A 97 4.93 2.78 24.61
C LEU A 97 5.30 1.45 25.26
N VAL A 98 4.45 0.42 25.11
CA VAL A 98 4.70 -0.91 25.68
C VAL A 98 5.93 -1.57 25.06
N LYS A 99 6.18 -1.38 23.76
CA LYS A 99 7.41 -1.87 23.11
C LYS A 99 8.65 -1.19 23.66
N GLU A 100 8.60 0.14 23.79
CA GLU A 100 9.76 0.90 24.28
C GLU A 100 10.06 0.57 25.74
N TYR A 101 9.04 0.48 26.59
CA TYR A 101 9.21 0.21 28.02
C TYR A 101 9.74 -1.20 28.31
N TYR A 102 9.21 -2.22 27.62
CA TYR A 102 9.57 -3.62 27.89
C TYR A 102 10.57 -4.21 26.88
N GLY A 103 10.98 -3.47 25.84
CA GLY A 103 11.81 -4.00 24.76
C GLY A 103 11.10 -5.09 23.94
N TYR A 104 9.77 -5.04 23.85
CA TYR A 104 8.97 -6.08 23.21
C TYR A 104 8.88 -5.93 21.69
N ASN A 105 8.73 -7.06 21.00
CA ASN A 105 8.32 -7.08 19.60
C ASN A 105 6.80 -6.85 19.45
N ASN A 106 6.31 -6.74 18.21
CA ASN A 106 4.90 -6.44 17.94
C ASN A 106 3.92 -7.43 18.60
N THR A 107 4.21 -8.72 18.54
CA THR A 107 3.31 -9.76 19.06
C THR A 107 3.27 -9.74 20.59
N LYS A 108 4.43 -9.65 21.24
CA LYS A 108 4.51 -9.54 22.71
C LYS A 108 3.88 -8.24 23.23
N ALA A 109 4.00 -7.14 22.51
CA ALA A 109 3.36 -5.88 22.89
C ALA A 109 1.82 -5.97 22.83
N ILE A 110 1.24 -6.65 21.84
CA ILE A 110 -0.21 -6.89 21.76
C ILE A 110 -0.67 -7.76 22.93
N GLN A 111 0.08 -8.82 23.24
CA GLN A 111 -0.22 -9.68 24.40
C GLN A 111 -0.17 -8.89 25.70
N ALA A 112 0.87 -8.08 25.90
CA ALA A 112 0.99 -7.23 27.09
C ALA A 112 -0.17 -6.23 27.19
N LEU A 113 -0.57 -5.58 26.09
CA LEU A 113 -1.71 -4.67 26.06
C LEU A 113 -3.04 -5.34 26.45
N SER A 114 -3.21 -6.64 26.17
CA SER A 114 -4.42 -7.38 26.58
C SER A 114 -4.50 -7.64 28.09
N ILE A 115 -3.39 -7.54 28.80
CA ILE A 115 -3.28 -7.81 30.25
C ILE A 115 -3.17 -6.52 31.05
N LEU A 116 -2.50 -5.49 30.51
CA LEU A 116 -2.26 -4.23 31.19
C LEU A 116 -3.56 -3.44 31.38
N SER A 117 -3.78 -2.95 32.61
CA SER A 117 -4.88 -2.03 32.87
C SER A 117 -4.56 -0.62 32.36
N SER A 118 -5.58 0.19 32.12
CA SER A 118 -5.43 1.60 31.70
C SER A 118 -4.55 2.41 32.67
N HIS A 119 -4.59 2.06 33.97
CA HIS A 119 -3.74 2.70 34.98
C HIS A 119 -2.26 2.33 34.80
N GLN A 120 -1.96 1.06 34.54
CA GLN A 120 -0.59 0.60 34.29
C GLN A 120 -0.01 1.20 33.01
N ILE A 121 -0.82 1.34 31.95
CA ILE A 121 -0.42 2.01 30.70
C ILE A 121 -0.08 3.48 30.97
N LYS A 122 -0.86 4.16 31.83
CA LYS A 122 -0.57 5.54 32.24
C LYS A 122 0.77 5.64 32.98
N ILE A 123 1.06 4.73 33.92
CA ILE A 123 2.35 4.68 34.62
C ILE A 123 3.50 4.45 33.64
N ILE A 124 3.33 3.55 32.67
CA ILE A 124 4.34 3.29 31.63
C ILE A 124 4.59 4.56 30.81
N ARG A 125 3.53 5.28 30.45
CA ARG A 125 3.62 6.56 29.74
C ARG A 125 4.38 7.60 30.55
N GLU A 126 4.03 7.80 31.81
CA GLU A 126 4.70 8.74 32.72
C GLU A 126 6.19 8.40 32.92
N LYS A 127 6.55 7.11 32.98
CA LYS A 127 7.96 6.68 33.07
C LYS A 127 8.75 6.90 31.78
N LEU A 128 8.09 6.83 30.63
CA LEU A 128 8.71 7.06 29.31
C LEU A 128 8.66 8.53 28.89
N GLU A 129 7.92 9.39 29.59
CA GLU A 129 7.98 10.83 29.43
C GLU A 129 9.38 11.32 29.84
N LYS A 130 10.29 11.33 28.88
CA LYS A 130 11.53 12.08 28.95
C LYS A 130 11.12 13.55 28.91
N GLY A 131 11.10 14.21 30.08
CA GLY A 131 10.81 15.63 30.18
C GLY A 131 11.59 16.40 29.12
N GLY A 132 10.88 17.18 28.31
CA GLY A 132 11.50 18.08 27.34
C GLY A 132 12.10 19.26 28.09
N VAL A 133 13.39 19.51 27.85
CA VAL A 133 13.95 20.87 27.91
C VAL A 133 13.74 21.50 26.54
#